data_AF-A0A257WXY8-F1
#
_entry.id   AF-A0A257WXY8-F1
#
_cell.length_a   1.000
_cell.length_b   1.000
_cell.length_c   1.000
_cell.angle_alpha   90.00
_cell.angle_beta   90.00
_cell.angle_gamma   90.00
#
_symmetry.space_group_name_H-M   'P 1'
#
loop_
_entity.id
_entity.type
_entity.pdbx_description
1 polymer ?
#
loop_
_entity_poly.entity_id
_entity_poly.type
_entity_poly.pdbx_seq_one_letter_code
_entity_poly.pdbx_strand_id
1 'polypeptide(L)' 'MTTAKLFKNGRSQAVRLPAEFRFEGDEVCIRRDPETGDVILSPYRRTFSDWLALRDALIA' A
#
# COMPACT_ATOMS: atom_id res chain seq x y z
N MET A 1 -13.93 10.93 7.21
CA MET A 1 -13.42 10.26 5.99
C MET A 1 -12.23 11.07 5.50
N THR A 2 -11.02 10.52 5.56
CA THR A 2 -9.82 11.20 5.09
C THR A 2 -9.71 11.03 3.58
N THR A 3 -9.49 12.11 2.85
CA THR A 3 -9.33 12.09 1.39
C THR A 3 -7.87 12.40 1.03
N ALA A 4 -7.41 11.88 -0.10
CA ALA A 4 -6.08 12.15 -0.64
C ALA A 4 -6.20 12.82 -2.01
N LYS A 5 -5.24 13.69 -2.33
CA LYS A 5 -5.24 14.41 -3.60
C LYS A 5 -4.68 13.53 -4.72
N LEU A 6 -5.45 13.38 -5.79
CA LEU A 6 -4.98 12.84 -7.07
C LEU A 6 -4.25 13.93 -7.86
N PHE A 7 -3.16 13.55 -8.51
CA PHE A 7 -2.40 14.42 -9.40
C PHE A 7 -1.76 13.62 -10.54
N LYS A 8 -1.21 14.32 -11.53
CA LYS A 8 -0.45 13.71 -12.62
C LYS A 8 1.03 13.68 -12.27
N ASN A 9 1.68 12.55 -12.51
CA ASN A 9 3.15 12.45 -12.53
C ASN A 9 3.57 11.97 -13.92
N GLY A 10 3.96 12.92 -14.78
CA GLY A 10 4.11 12.67 -16.21
C GLY A 10 2.81 12.14 -16.84
N ARG A 11 2.90 11.00 -17.53
CA ARG A 11 1.73 10.34 -18.14
C ARG A 11 0.89 9.54 -17.12
N SER A 12 1.41 9.28 -15.94
CA SER A 12 0.77 8.46 -14.90
C SER A 12 -0.15 9.27 -13.98
N GLN A 13 -1.06 8.58 -13.31
CA GLN A 13 -1.83 9.12 -12.18
C GLN A 13 -1.09 8.78 -10.88
N ALA A 14 -1.12 9.68 -9.91
CA ALA A 14 -0.50 9.52 -8.61
C ALA A 14 -1.42 10.03 -7.48
N VAL A 15 -1.23 9.49 -6.28
CA VAL A 15 -1.91 9.89 -5.05
C VAL A 15 -0.89 10.53 -4.11
N ARG A 16 -1.22 11.68 -3.52
CA ARG A 16 -0.40 12.24 -2.43
C ARG A 16 -0.88 11.67 -1.11
N LEU A 17 -0.07 10.80 -0.50
CA LEU A 17 -0.36 10.22 0.81
C LEU A 17 -0.22 11.30 1.92
N PRO A 18 -1.25 11.51 2.74
CA PRO A 18 -1.13 12.26 3.99
C PRO A 18 -0.09 11.63 4.91
N ALA A 19 0.42 12.40 5.88
CA ALA A 19 1.57 12.00 6.69
C ALA A 19 1.31 10.71 7.48
N GLU A 20 0.10 10.56 7.99
CA GLU A 20 -0.35 9.41 8.77
C GLU A 20 -0.51 8.11 7.96
N PHE A 21 -0.48 8.17 6.62
CA PHE A 21 -0.57 7.01 5.72
C PHE A 21 0.72 6.73 4.95
N ARG A 22 1.85 7.38 5.32
CA ARG A 22 3.13 7.16 4.64
C ARG A 22 3.67 5.76 4.95
N PHE A 23 4.26 5.14 3.93
CA PHE A 23 5.01 3.89 4.05
C PHE A 23 6.49 4.19 4.27
N GLU A 24 7.19 3.25 4.90
CA GLU A 24 8.66 3.23 4.89
C GLU A 24 9.17 2.65 3.56
N GLY A 25 10.35 3.11 3.12
CA GLY A 25 10.98 2.66 1.88
C GLY A 25 10.50 3.41 0.63
N ASP A 26 10.69 2.77 -0.52
CA ASP A 26 10.50 3.33 -1.87
C ASP A 26 9.41 2.61 -2.69
N GLU A 27 8.94 1.45 -2.23
CA GLU A 27 8.01 0.59 -2.96
C GLU A 27 6.86 0.05 -2.09
N VAL A 28 5.72 -0.22 -2.73
CA VAL A 28 4.54 -0.84 -2.11
C VAL A 28 3.96 -1.91 -3.02
N CYS A 29 3.37 -2.94 -2.42
CA CYS A 29 2.51 -3.88 -3.14
C CYS A 29 1.17 -3.23 -3.44
N ILE A 30 0.69 -3.36 -4.68
CA ILE A 30 -0.63 -2.89 -5.13
C ILE A 30 -1.49 -4.07 -5.54
N ARG A 31 -2.75 -4.10 -5.09
CA ARG A 31 -3.78 -5.00 -5.61
C ARG A 31 -5.11 -4.28 -5.72
N ARG A 32 -6.01 -4.83 -6.53
CA ARG A 32 -7.40 -4.41 -6.59
C ARG A 32 -8.27 -5.47 -5.94
N ASP A 33 -9.12 -5.06 -5.00
CA ASP A 33 -10.14 -5.94 -4.45
C ASP A 33 -11.17 -6.26 -5.55
N PRO A 34 -11.46 -7.54 -5.84
CA PRO A 34 -12.37 -7.90 -6.92
C PRO A 34 -13.84 -7.65 -6.59
N GLU A 35 -14.22 -7.56 -5.32
CA GLU A 35 -15.61 -7.38 -4.88
C GLU A 35 -15.96 -5.90 -4.78
N THR A 36 -15.10 -5.11 -4.15
CA THR A 36 -15.35 -3.67 -3.93
C THR A 36 -14.76 -2.78 -5.02
N GLY A 37 -13.75 -3.28 -5.74
CA GLY A 37 -12.98 -2.50 -6.71
C GLY A 37 -11.92 -1.59 -6.08
N ASP A 38 -11.75 -1.62 -4.76
CA ASP A 38 -10.80 -0.78 -4.04
C ASP A 38 -9.35 -1.07 -4.43
N VAL A 39 -8.54 -0.01 -4.48
CA VAL A 39 -7.08 -0.14 -4.67
C VAL A 39 -6.42 -0.21 -3.31
N ILE A 40 -5.86 -1.37 -2.98
CA ILE A 40 -5.22 -1.64 -1.70
C ILE A 40 -3.70 -1.55 -1.89
N LEU A 41 -3.07 -0.69 -1.08
CA LEU A 41 -1.63 -0.58 -0.97
C LEU A 41 -1.17 -1.26 0.33
N SER A 42 -0.08 -2.01 0.25
CA SER A 42 0.52 -2.68 1.40
C SER A 42 2.05 -2.55 1.37
N PRO A 43 2.73 -2.58 2.53
CA PRO A 43 4.19 -2.47 2.56
C PRO A 43 4.86 -3.52 1.67
N TYR A 44 5.85 -3.12 0.88
CA TYR A 44 6.63 -4.07 0.10
C TYR A 44 7.57 -4.86 1.02
N ARG A 45 7.44 -6.18 1.03
CA ARG A 45 8.25 -7.08 1.86
C ARG A 45 9.24 -7.81 0.95
N ARG A 46 10.52 -7.50 1.10
CA ARG A 46 11.58 -8.05 0.24
C ARG A 46 11.98 -9.48 0.62
N THR A 47 11.80 -9.87 1.88
CA THR A 47 12.35 -11.14 2.39
C THR A 47 11.27 -12.10 2.86
N PHE A 48 11.61 -13.40 2.81
CA PHE A 48 10.78 -14.46 3.37
C PHE A 48 10.54 -14.27 4.88
N SER A 49 11.54 -13.75 5.60
CA SER A 49 11.42 -13.44 7.03
C SER A 49 10.36 -12.38 7.31
N ASP A 50 10.29 -11.31 6.49
CA ASP A 50 9.26 -10.27 6.62
C ASP A 50 7.85 -10.84 6.39
N TRP A 51 7.72 -11.78 5.47
CA TRP A 51 6.47 -12.49 5.20
C TRP A 51 6.08 -13.42 6.36
N LEU A 52 7.05 -14.18 6.89
CA LEU A 52 6.84 -15.11 8.00
C LEU A 52 6.35 -14.36 9.26
N ALA A 53 6.98 -13.23 9.58
CA ALA A 53 6.58 -12.38 10.70
C ALA A 53 5.15 -11.84 10.55
N LEU A 54 4.73 -11.46 9.34
CA LEU A 54 3.35 -11.01 9.09
C LEU A 54 2.35 -12.16 9.27
N ARG A 55 2.65 -13.34 8.73
CA ARG A 55 1.81 -14.54 8.91
C ARG A 55 1.59 -14.81 10.40
N ASP A 56 2.67 -14.81 11.18
CA ASP A 56 2.61 -15.11 12.61
C ASP A 56 1.77 -14.07 13.37
N ALA A 57 1.90 -12.78 13.01
CA ALA A 57 1.10 -11.72 13.60
C ALA A 57 -0.41 -11.77 13.26
N LEU A 58 -0.78 -12.43 12.15
CA LEU A 58 -2.18 -12.52 11.70
C LEU A 58 -2.89 -13.80 12.19
N ILE A 59 -2.14 -14.81 12.61
CA ILE A 59 -2.68 -16.12 13.04
C ILE A 59 -2.56 -16.30 14.57
N ALA A 60 -1.79 -15.43 15.26
CA ALA A 60 -1.76 -15.33 16.72
C ALA A 60 -3.03 -14.64 17.27
#